data_AF-A0A9P0GM40-F1
#
_entry.id   AF-A0A9P0GM40-F1
#
_cell.length_a   1.000
_cell.length_b   1.000
_cell.length_c   1.000
_cell.angle_alpha   90.00
_cell.angle_beta   90.00
_cell.angle_gamma   90.00
#
_symmetry.space_group_name_H-M   'P 1'
#
loop_
_entity.id
_entity.type
_entity.pdbx_description
1 polymer ?
#
loop_
_entity_poly.entity_id
_entity_poly.type
_entity_poly.pdbx_seq_one_letter_code
_entity_poly.pdbx_strand_id
1 'polypeptide(L)'
;MMFLFIRIEEYPLEIEYVKEERTILGCRIVDIDYFMKRSMSLQLKHSKRCTSGYLQLIKEERVGLQSRFILKCNFCEKDLDIYNEEPSNEKSSTLNKAVVWGTLATGSTYSHTDKLFSVLNIPFISKYSFYKIQRELSTVKIS
;
A
#
# COMPACT_ATOMS: atom_id res chain seq x y z
N MET A 1 -15.91 -17.23 -63.41
CA MET A 1 -14.61 -17.52 -62.76
C MET A 1 -13.96 -16.21 -62.39
N MET A 2 -14.01 -15.81 -61.11
CA MET A 2 -13.03 -14.92 -60.47
C MET A 2 -13.25 -14.98 -58.96
N PHE A 3 -12.55 -15.90 -58.29
CA PHE A 3 -12.47 -15.89 -56.83
C PHE A 3 -11.43 -14.84 -56.43
N LEU A 4 -11.87 -13.79 -55.74
CA LEU A 4 -10.98 -12.80 -55.15
C LEU A 4 -10.34 -13.44 -53.91
N PHE A 5 -9.13 -13.99 -54.07
CA PHE A 5 -8.31 -14.42 -52.94
C PHE A 5 -7.72 -13.18 -52.26
N ILE A 6 -8.30 -12.78 -51.13
CA ILE A 6 -7.66 -11.84 -50.22
C ILE A 6 -6.55 -12.63 -49.51
N ARG A 7 -5.29 -12.37 -49.89
CA ARG A 7 -4.12 -12.78 -49.10
C ARG A 7 -4.12 -11.94 -47.83
N ILE A 8 -4.33 -12.58 -46.69
CA ILE A 8 -3.99 -12.00 -45.39
C ILE A 8 -2.47 -12.15 -45.28
N GLU A 9 -1.73 -11.06 -45.41
CA GLU A 9 -0.31 -11.04 -45.04
C GLU A 9 -0.22 -11.23 -43.53
N GLU A 10 0.44 -12.33 -43.12
CA GLU A 10 0.76 -12.62 -41.72
C GLU A 10 1.80 -11.61 -41.23
N TYR A 11 1.35 -10.44 -40.75
CA TYR A 11 2.19 -9.56 -39.96
C TYR A 11 2.38 -10.21 -38.59
N PRO A 12 3.62 -10.57 -38.19
CA PRO A 12 3.86 -11.02 -36.82
C PRO A 12 3.50 -9.88 -35.89
N LEU A 13 2.51 -10.11 -35.02
CA LEU A 13 2.20 -9.23 -33.90
C LEU A 13 3.42 -9.26 -32.97
N GLU A 14 4.27 -8.23 -33.06
CA GLU A 14 5.31 -7.98 -32.06
C GLU A 14 4.62 -7.64 -30.74
N ILE A 15 4.49 -8.64 -29.87
CA ILE A 15 4.01 -8.45 -28.51
C ILE A 15 5.17 -7.82 -27.73
N GLU A 16 5.18 -6.49 -27.65
CA GLU A 16 6.05 -5.77 -26.70
C GLU A 16 5.65 -6.16 -25.28
N TYR A 17 6.48 -6.96 -24.62
CA TYR A 17 6.35 -7.24 -23.20
C TYR A 17 6.75 -6.00 -22.41
N VAL A 18 5.77 -5.14 -22.10
CA VAL A 18 5.97 -4.04 -21.16
C VAL A 18 6.21 -4.63 -19.78
N LYS A 19 7.48 -4.64 -19.35
CA LYS A 19 7.85 -5.03 -17.99
C LYS A 19 7.36 -3.95 -17.05
N GLU A 20 6.19 -4.16 -16.44
CA GLU A 20 5.70 -3.28 -15.37
C GLU A 20 6.65 -3.37 -14.17
N GLU A 21 7.53 -2.38 -14.02
CA GLU A 21 8.33 -2.23 -12.81
C GLU A 21 7.39 -1.93 -11.64
N ARG A 22 7.36 -2.84 -10.66
CA ARG A 22 6.57 -2.65 -9.44
C ARG A 22 7.17 -1.49 -8.64
N THR A 23 6.42 -0.42 -8.48
CA THR A 23 6.82 0.74 -7.66
C THR A 23 6.93 0.42 -6.18
N ILE A 24 6.22 -0.61 -5.71
CA ILE A 24 6.23 -1.04 -4.31
C ILE A 24 6.52 -2.54 -4.23
N LEU A 25 7.52 -2.88 -3.41
CA LEU A 25 7.91 -4.26 -3.14
C LEU A 25 7.39 -4.73 -1.77
N GLY A 26 7.06 -6.02 -1.70
CA GLY A 26 6.56 -6.69 -0.50
C GLY A 26 5.07 -6.52 -0.24
N CYS A 27 4.60 -7.08 0.87
CA CYS A 27 3.20 -7.09 1.28
C CYS A 27 2.92 -5.99 2.32
N ARG A 28 1.68 -5.50 2.39
CA ARG A 28 1.22 -4.53 3.40
C ARG A 28 -0.08 -5.01 4.01
N ILE A 29 -0.25 -4.74 5.30
CA ILE A 29 -1.55 -4.92 5.98
C ILE A 29 -2.39 -3.69 5.64
N VAL A 30 -3.61 -3.90 5.16
CA VAL A 30 -4.53 -2.84 4.75
C VAL A 30 -5.91 -3.06 5.37
N ASP A 31 -6.54 -1.97 5.82
CA ASP A 31 -8.00 -1.95 5.97
C ASP A 31 -8.60 -1.90 4.56
N ILE A 32 -9.07 -3.05 4.08
CA ILE A 32 -9.55 -3.21 2.71
C ILE A 32 -10.73 -2.28 2.42
N ASP A 33 -11.65 -2.10 3.37
CA ASP A 33 -12.85 -1.29 3.14
C ASP A 33 -12.50 0.19 3.01
N TYR A 34 -11.71 0.71 3.97
CA TYR A 34 -11.20 2.08 3.90
C TYR A 34 -10.36 2.30 2.63
N PHE A 35 -9.41 1.41 2.36
CA PHE A 35 -8.46 1.58 1.26
C PHE A 35 -9.15 1.61 -0.11
N MET A 36 -10.09 0.69 -0.35
CA MET A 36 -10.81 0.62 -1.62
C MET A 36 -11.74 1.83 -1.80
N LYS A 37 -12.54 2.17 -0.77
CA LYS A 37 -13.44 3.33 -0.81
C LYS A 37 -12.68 4.63 -1.02
N ARG A 38 -11.56 4.81 -0.32
CA ARG A 38 -10.74 6.03 -0.43
C ARG A 38 -10.08 6.13 -1.80
N SER A 39 -9.53 5.03 -2.33
CA SER A 39 -8.93 4.98 -3.67
C SER A 39 -9.92 5.40 -4.76
N MET A 40 -11.11 4.77 -4.76
CA MET A 40 -12.17 5.11 -5.72
C MET A 40 -12.67 6.54 -5.54
N SER A 41 -12.86 7.00 -4.30
CA SER A 41 -13.28 8.38 -4.05
C SER A 41 -12.25 9.40 -4.52
N LEU A 42 -10.95 9.13 -4.39
CA LEU A 42 -9.91 10.04 -4.87
C LEU A 42 -9.91 10.12 -6.39
N GLN A 43 -10.00 8.99 -7.08
CA GLN A 43 -10.09 8.95 -8.55
C GLN A 43 -11.34 9.69 -9.05
N LEU A 44 -12.51 9.47 -8.43
CA LEU A 44 -13.75 10.17 -8.81
C LEU A 44 -13.70 11.68 -8.54
N LYS A 45 -13.10 12.11 -7.41
CA LYS A 45 -12.93 13.53 -7.12
C LYS A 45 -11.93 14.19 -8.07
N HIS A 46 -10.90 13.44 -8.46
CA HIS A 46 -9.90 13.89 -9.40
C HIS A 46 -10.46 14.03 -10.82
N SER A 47 -11.24 13.05 -11.29
CA SER A 47 -11.80 13.03 -12.66
C SER A 47 -12.72 14.21 -12.95
N LYS A 48 -13.35 14.80 -11.91
CA LYS A 48 -14.14 16.04 -12.03
C LYS A 48 -13.32 17.27 -12.43
N ARG A 49 -12.00 17.25 -12.21
CA ARG A 49 -11.07 18.35 -12.55
C ARG A 49 -10.13 17.99 -13.70
N CYS A 50 -9.79 16.71 -13.84
CA CYS A 50 -8.94 16.19 -14.89
C CYS A 50 -9.60 14.94 -15.48
N THR A 51 -10.31 15.10 -16.59
CA THR A 51 -11.07 14.01 -17.23
C THR A 51 -10.17 13.05 -18.02
N SER A 52 -9.02 13.54 -18.50
CA SER A 52 -8.10 12.79 -19.36
C SER A 52 -7.05 11.97 -18.60
N GLY A 53 -7.00 12.09 -17.28
CA GLY A 53 -5.95 11.48 -16.45
C GLY A 53 -6.48 10.48 -15.43
N TYR A 54 -5.57 9.63 -14.95
CA TYR A 54 -5.84 8.73 -13.84
C TYR A 54 -4.69 8.74 -12.83
N LEU A 55 -5.04 8.43 -11.59
CA LEU A 55 -4.09 8.38 -10.49
C LEU A 55 -3.29 7.09 -10.54
N GLN A 56 -1.96 7.22 -10.59
CA GLN A 56 -1.02 6.11 -10.54
C GLN A 56 -0.26 6.12 -9.23
N LEU A 57 0.08 4.95 -8.72
CA LEU A 57 0.90 4.81 -7.51
C LEU A 57 2.37 4.97 -7.82
N ILE A 58 3.00 6.01 -7.27
CA ILE A 58 4.37 6.41 -7.62
C ILE A 58 5.38 6.07 -6.53
N LYS A 59 4.98 6.23 -5.26
CA LYS A 59 5.87 5.93 -4.13
C LYS A 59 5.10 5.61 -2.87
N GLU A 60 5.85 5.09 -1.90
CA GLU A 60 5.39 4.78 -0.56
C GLU A 60 6.34 5.38 0.48
N GLU A 61 5.77 6.04 1.48
CA GLU A 61 6.45 6.50 2.68
C GLU A 61 5.94 5.66 3.86
N ARG A 62 6.85 5.07 4.66
CA ARG A 62 6.48 4.14 5.73
C ARG A 62 6.89 4.63 7.10
N VAL A 63 6.04 4.40 8.09
CA VAL A 63 6.32 4.51 9.52
C VAL A 63 5.94 3.21 10.19
N GLY A 64 6.86 2.24 10.15
CA GLY A 64 6.57 0.88 10.60
C GLY A 64 5.59 0.19 9.66
N LEU A 65 4.46 -0.28 10.20
CA LEU A 65 3.38 -0.92 9.46
C LEU A 65 2.44 0.08 8.79
N GLN A 66 2.48 1.36 9.17
CA GLN A 66 1.71 2.40 8.50
C GLN A 66 2.40 2.81 7.21
N SER A 67 1.65 2.82 6.13
CA SER A 67 2.12 3.15 4.80
C SER A 67 1.28 4.30 4.25
N ARG A 68 1.97 5.36 3.82
CA ARG A 68 1.41 6.48 3.07
C ARG A 68 1.79 6.30 1.60
N PHE A 69 0.79 6.04 0.78
CA PHE A 69 0.93 5.86 -0.66
C PHE A 69 0.68 7.18 -1.37
N ILE A 70 1.57 7.53 -2.29
CA ILE A 70 1.50 8.77 -3.05
C ILE A 70 1.10 8.44 -4.47
N LEU A 71 -0.06 8.97 -4.83
CA LEU A 71 -0.71 8.82 -6.12
C LEU A 71 -0.48 10.10 -6.94
N LYS A 72 0.07 9.98 -8.15
CA LYS A 72 0.21 11.11 -9.09
C LYS A 72 -0.67 10.89 -10.30
N CYS A 73 -1.35 11.94 -10.74
CA CYS A 73 -2.04 11.90 -12.02
C CYS A 73 -1.01 11.87 -13.16
N ASN A 74 -1.18 10.95 -14.09
CA ASN A 74 -0.32 10.82 -15.27
C ASN A 74 -0.50 11.94 -16.32
N PHE A 75 -1.50 12.81 -16.15
CA PHE A 75 -1.81 13.88 -17.11
C PHE A 75 -1.60 15.29 -16.54
N CYS A 76 -2.23 15.61 -15.41
CA CYS A 76 -2.12 16.95 -14.82
C CYS A 76 -1.12 17.04 -13.65
N GLU A 77 -0.38 15.95 -13.39
CA GLU A 77 0.68 15.88 -12.38
C GLU A 77 0.28 16.16 -10.92
N LYS A 78 -1.02 16.12 -10.62
CA LYS A 78 -1.50 16.34 -9.26
C LYS A 78 -1.18 15.14 -8.37
N ASP A 79 -0.57 15.42 -7.22
CA ASP A 79 -0.33 14.44 -6.16
C ASP A 79 -1.50 14.37 -5.17
N LEU A 80 -1.82 13.16 -4.75
CA LEU A 80 -2.79 12.81 -3.73
C LEU A 80 -2.25 11.67 -2.87
N ASP A 81 -2.72 11.54 -1.64
CA ASP A 81 -2.29 10.51 -0.73
C ASP A 81 -3.42 9.65 -0.17
N ILE A 82 -3.07 8.40 0.10
CA ILE A 82 -3.91 7.41 0.76
C ILE A 82 -3.05 6.63 1.76
N TYR A 83 -3.64 6.25 2.88
CA TYR A 83 -2.99 5.45 3.92
C TYR A 83 -3.49 4.01 3.86
N ASN A 84 -2.73 3.05 4.40
CA ASN A 84 -3.18 1.65 4.49
C ASN A 84 -4.26 1.41 5.56
N GLU A 85 -4.40 2.31 6.51
CA GLU A 85 -5.48 2.34 7.52
C GLU A 85 -6.07 3.75 7.57
N GLU A 86 -7.29 3.89 8.09
CA GLU A 86 -7.87 5.21 8.33
C GLU A 86 -6.98 6.00 9.32
N PRO A 87 -6.50 7.20 8.96
CA PRO A 87 -5.67 8.00 9.86
C PRO A 87 -6.44 8.31 11.14
N SER A 88 -5.97 7.79 12.27
CA SER A 88 -6.49 8.18 13.56
C SER A 88 -5.95 9.55 13.97
N ASN A 89 -6.66 10.25 14.85
CA ASN A 89 -6.16 11.48 15.48
C ASN A 89 -4.97 11.23 16.44
N GLU A 90 -4.56 9.97 16.61
CA GLU A 90 -3.47 9.61 17.51
C GLU A 90 -2.10 9.86 16.86
N LYS A 91 -1.10 10.19 17.68
CA LYS A 91 0.28 10.41 17.23
C LYS A 91 0.97 9.15 16.69
N SER A 92 0.33 7.98 16.78
CA SER A 92 0.87 6.68 16.44
C SER A 92 -0.16 5.86 15.69
N SER A 93 0.27 5.18 14.63
CA SER A 93 -0.52 4.19 13.89
C SER A 93 -1.18 3.15 14.81
N THR A 94 -2.46 2.89 14.57
CA THR A 94 -3.25 1.88 15.26
C THR A 94 -2.69 0.49 14.97
N LEU A 95 -2.32 0.20 13.71
CA LEU A 95 -1.63 -1.03 13.32
C LEU A 95 -0.32 -1.26 14.10
N ASN A 96 0.53 -0.23 14.23
CA ASN A 96 1.77 -0.36 14.98
C ASN A 96 1.52 -0.73 16.45
N LYS A 97 0.55 -0.07 17.09
CA LYS A 97 0.13 -0.38 18.47
C LYS A 97 -0.44 -1.79 18.59
N ALA A 98 -1.33 -2.16 17.68
CA ALA A 98 -2.00 -3.46 17.68
C ALA A 98 -1.00 -4.61 17.59
N VAL A 99 0.01 -4.51 16.72
CA VAL A 99 1.02 -5.58 16.58
C VAL A 99 1.95 -5.66 17.79
N VAL A 100 2.35 -4.51 18.37
CA VAL A 100 3.14 -4.53 19.62
C VAL A 100 2.33 -5.14 20.76
N TRP A 101 1.06 -4.74 20.92
CA TRP A 101 0.18 -5.31 21.93
C TRP A 101 -0.02 -6.81 21.73
N GLY A 102 -0.32 -7.24 20.50
CA GLY A 102 -0.45 -8.65 20.15
C GLY A 102 0.81 -9.45 20.46
N THR A 103 1.99 -8.90 20.14
CA THR A 103 3.29 -9.53 20.47
C THR A 103 3.43 -9.78 21.98
N LEU A 104 3.10 -8.78 22.79
CA LEU A 104 3.20 -8.86 24.26
C LEU A 104 2.15 -9.81 24.84
N ALA A 105 0.92 -9.74 24.35
CA ALA A 105 -0.19 -10.58 24.80
C ALA A 105 0.05 -12.07 24.52
N THR A 106 0.74 -12.42 23.43
CA THR A 106 1.14 -13.81 23.14
C THR A 106 2.43 -14.24 23.83
N GLY A 107 3.02 -13.41 24.70
CA GLY A 107 4.30 -13.70 25.36
C GLY A 107 5.50 -13.78 24.39
N SER A 108 5.38 -13.19 23.20
CA SER A 108 6.46 -13.19 22.20
C SER A 108 7.38 -11.98 22.37
N THR A 109 8.47 -11.99 21.59
CA THR A 109 9.47 -10.92 21.60
C THR A 109 9.50 -10.17 20.27
N TYR A 110 10.16 -9.01 20.26
CA TYR A 110 10.45 -8.27 19.03
C TYR A 110 11.09 -9.19 17.97
N SER A 111 12.10 -9.97 18.33
CA SER A 111 12.85 -10.81 17.39
C SER A 111 12.00 -11.92 16.76
N HIS A 112 11.09 -12.54 17.51
CA HIS A 112 10.17 -13.53 16.97
C HIS A 112 9.20 -12.89 15.96
N THR A 113 8.67 -11.73 16.31
CA THR A 113 7.68 -11.03 15.47
C THR A 113 8.34 -10.46 14.22
N ASP A 114 9.52 -9.87 14.33
CA ASP A 114 10.32 -9.41 13.19
C ASP A 114 10.62 -10.54 12.20
N LYS A 115 10.96 -11.73 12.71
CA LYS A 115 11.15 -12.92 11.88
C LYS A 115 9.85 -13.35 11.18
N LEU A 116 8.73 -13.36 11.89
CA LEU A 116 7.41 -13.68 11.33
C LEU A 116 7.05 -12.74 10.18
N PHE A 117 7.17 -11.42 10.40
CA PHE A 117 6.87 -10.41 9.39
C PHE A 117 7.82 -10.50 8.19
N SER A 118 9.09 -10.80 8.43
CA SER A 118 10.08 -11.04 7.37
C SER A 118 9.69 -12.23 6.47
N VAL A 119 9.20 -13.34 7.05
CA VAL A 119 8.73 -14.51 6.27
C VAL A 119 7.49 -14.17 5.44
N LEU A 120 6.61 -13.32 5.98
CA LEU A 120 5.43 -12.82 5.26
C LEU A 120 5.77 -11.73 4.23
N ASN A 121 7.04 -11.32 4.13
CA ASN A 121 7.49 -10.20 3.31
C ASN A 121 6.73 -8.88 3.62
N ILE A 122 6.36 -8.70 4.89
CA ILE A 122 5.71 -7.49 5.39
C ILE A 122 6.76 -6.66 6.14
N PRO A 123 7.00 -5.39 5.77
CA PRO A 123 7.92 -4.53 6.50
C PRO A 123 7.47 -4.34 7.94
N PHE A 124 8.39 -4.42 8.88
CA PHE A 124 8.09 -4.32 10.30
C PHE A 124 8.55 -2.99 10.90
N ILE A 125 8.14 -2.75 12.15
CA ILE A 125 8.54 -1.56 12.90
C ILE A 125 9.99 -1.66 13.38
N SER A 126 10.66 -0.52 13.51
CA SER A 126 12.02 -0.52 14.07
C SER A 126 12.01 -0.97 15.54
N LYS A 127 13.12 -1.58 15.98
CA LYS A 127 13.33 -1.96 17.39
C LYS A 127 13.11 -0.80 18.36
N TYR A 128 13.57 0.41 18.00
CA TYR A 128 13.35 1.63 18.79
C TYR A 128 11.85 1.96 18.92
N SER A 129 11.13 1.96 17.80
CA SER A 129 9.69 2.23 17.76
C SER A 129 8.91 1.18 18.55
N PHE A 130 9.28 -0.10 18.44
CA PHE A 130 8.67 -1.19 19.18
C PHE A 130 8.74 -0.95 20.69
N TYR A 131 9.95 -0.72 21.24
CA TYR A 131 10.10 -0.49 22.68
C TYR A 131 9.52 0.85 23.15
N LYS A 132 9.42 1.84 22.28
CA LYS A 132 8.69 3.07 22.58
C LYS A 132 7.20 2.77 22.78
N ILE A 133 6.57 2.10 21.83
CA ILE A 133 5.15 1.72 21.89
C ILE A 133 4.88 0.77 23.06
N GLN A 134 5.76 -0.21 23.30
CA GLN A 134 5.65 -1.12 24.44
C GLN A 134 5.60 -0.35 25.77
N ARG A 135 6.49 0.65 25.95
CA ARG A 135 6.48 1.50 27.15
C ARG A 135 5.19 2.30 27.28
N GLU A 136 4.71 2.88 26.18
CA GLU A 136 3.43 3.59 26.15
C GLU A 136 2.27 2.68 26.59
N LEU A 137 2.21 1.45 26.06
CA LEU A 137 1.18 0.46 26.41
C LEU A 137 1.28 -0.01 27.87
N SER A 138 2.49 -0.15 28.43
CA SER A 138 2.67 -0.52 29.84
C SER A 138 2.22 0.56 30.84
N THR A 139 2.11 1.82 30.41
CA THR A 139 1.63 2.91 31.27
C THR A 139 0.11 3.03 31.33
N VAL A 140 -0.60 2.39 30.41
CA VAL A 140 -2.07 2.34 30.42
C VAL A 140 -2.49 1.33 31.48
N LYS A 141 -2.94 1.81 32.64
CA LYS A 141 -3.58 0.97 33.65
C LYS A 141 -4.85 0.37 33.02
N ILE A 142 -4.87 -0.95 32.87
CA ILE A 142 -6.09 -1.69 32.57
C ILE A 142 -6.98 -1.55 33.82
N SER A 143 -8.00 -0.70 33.73
CA SER A 143 -9.08 -0.57 34.70
C SER A 143 -10.14 -1.65 34.46
#